data_AF-A0A972S3L5-F1
#
_entry.id   AF-A0A972S3L5-F1
#
_cell.length_a   1.000
_cell.length_b   1.000
_cell.length_c   1.000
_cell.angle_alpha   90.00
_cell.angle_beta   90.00
_cell.angle_gamma   90.00
#
_symmetry.space_group_name_H-M   'P 1'
#
loop_
_entity.id
_entity.type
_entity.pdbx_description
1 polymer ?
#
loop_
_entity_poly.entity_id
_entity_poly.type
_entity_poly.pdbx_seq_one_letter_code
_entity_poly.pdbx_strand_id
1 'polypeptide(L)' 'MIDNSIQHIKNALSDLDKEMESIVMNLTLSLQEKDNLMLPLVLEKKVLKQTLEDLEYLKANPPAPNQPCGISKYRND' A
#
# COMPACT_ATOMS: atom_id res chain seq x y z
N MET A 1 11.92 3.55 12.16
CA MET A 1 11.30 4.33 11.07
C MET A 1 10.57 3.42 10.10
N ILE A 2 11.23 2.43 9.48
CA ILE A 2 10.59 1.44 8.58
C ILE A 2 9.49 0.63 9.29
N ASP A 3 9.71 0.20 10.55
CA ASP A 3 8.68 -0.54 11.31
C ASP A 3 7.38 0.24 11.52
N ASN A 4 7.49 1.54 11.78
CA ASN A 4 6.31 2.40 11.92
C ASN A 4 5.58 2.53 10.59
N SER A 5 6.30 2.73 9.48
CA SER A 5 5.70 2.77 8.15
C SER A 5 4.99 1.46 7.79
N ILE A 6 5.61 0.32 8.08
CA ILE A 6 4.99 -1.01 7.90
C ILE A 6 3.70 -1.12 8.72
N GLN A 7 3.72 -0.69 9.98
CA GLN A 7 2.53 -0.74 10.83
C GLN A 7 1.41 0.16 10.31
N HIS A 8 1.72 1.37 9.85
CA HIS A 8 0.74 2.26 9.25
C HIS A 8 0.09 1.65 8.00
N ILE A 9 0.88 1.01 7.14
CA ILE A 9 0.36 0.34 5.94
C ILE A 9 -0.50 -0.88 6.31
N LYS A 10 -0.10 -1.67 7.30
CA LYS A 10 -0.92 -2.80 7.80
C LYS A 10 -2.27 -2.35 8.35
N ASN A 11 -2.28 -1.24 9.10
CA ASN A 11 -3.52 -0.65 9.60
C ASN A 11 -4.39 -0.14 8.46
N ALA A 12 -3.82 0.61 7.51
CA ALA A 12 -4.54 1.12 6.34
C ALA A 12 -5.15 -0.02 5.50
N LEU A 13 -4.42 -1.11 5.27
CA LEU A 13 -4.93 -2.31 4.59
C LEU A 13 -6.12 -2.93 5.35
N SER A 14 -6.03 -3.01 6.68
CA SER A 14 -7.13 -3.51 7.50
C SER A 14 -8.36 -2.60 7.47
N ASP A 15 -8.18 -1.29 7.36
CA ASP A 15 -9.29 -0.35 7.29
C ASP A 15 -9.98 -0.40 5.92
N LEU A 16 -9.21 -0.52 4.84
CA LEU A 16 -9.75 -0.79 3.50
C LEU A 16 -10.56 -2.09 3.45
N ASP A 17 -10.09 -3.14 4.14
CA ASP A 17 -10.83 -4.42 4.22
C ASP A 17 -12.21 -4.25 4.88
N LYS A 18 -12.29 -3.49 5.98
CA LYS A 18 -13.57 -3.19 6.65
C LYS A 18 -14.48 -2.35 5.77
N GLU A 19 -13.93 -1.37 5.05
CA GLU A 19 -14.70 -0.53 4.15
C GLU A 19 -15.29 -1.36 3.00
N MET A 20 -14.48 -2.22 2.37
CA MET A 20 -14.95 -3.17 1.35
C MET A 20 -16.03 -4.10 1.89
N GLU A 21 -15.85 -4.66 3.08
CA GLU A 21 -16.84 -5.52 3.75
C GLU A 21 -18.17 -4.78 3.96
N SER A 22 -18.11 -3.51 4.39
CA SER A 22 -19.30 -2.68 4.58
C SER A 22 -20.09 -2.45 3.28
N ILE A 23 -19.40 -2.27 2.15
CA ILE A 23 -20.00 -2.13 0.82
C ILE A 23 -20.66 -3.44 0.38
N VAL A 24 -19.96 -4.56 0.55
CA VAL A 24 -20.46 -5.89 0.18
C VAL A 24 -21.71 -6.24 0.98
N MET A 25 -21.69 -6.00 2.29
CA MET A 25 -22.82 -6.29 3.19
C MET A 25 -23.99 -5.31 3.05
N ASN A 26 -23.79 -4.16 2.40
CA ASN A 26 -24.86 -3.20 2.22
C ASN A 26 -25.96 -3.76 1.30
N LEU A 27 -27.13 -4.02 1.86
CA LEU A 27 -28.28 -4.59 1.15
C LEU A 27 -29.05 -3.57 0.30
N THR A 28 -28.81 -2.27 0.48
CA THR A 28 -29.51 -1.20 -0.26
C THR A 28 -28.84 -0.86 -1.59
N LEU A 29 -27.59 -1.26 -1.79
CA LEU A 29 -26.84 -1.01 -3.02
C LEU A 29 -27.05 -2.12 -4.05
N SER A 30 -27.21 -1.73 -5.30
CA SER A 30 -27.13 -2.65 -6.45
C SER A 30 -25.71 -3.17 -6.64
N LEU A 31 -25.57 -4.26 -7.41
CA LEU A 31 -24.26 -4.83 -7.73
C LEU A 31 -23.35 -3.83 -8.47
N GLN A 32 -23.91 -3.05 -9.40
CA GLN A 32 -23.15 -2.05 -10.14
C GLN A 32 -22.64 -0.92 -9.23
N GLU A 33 -23.45 -0.46 -8.28
CA GLU A 33 -23.03 0.56 -7.30
C GLU A 33 -21.92 0.01 -6.40
N LYS A 34 -22.04 -1.24 -5.96
CA LYS A 34 -20.97 -1.91 -5.20
C LYS A 34 -19.68 -1.98 -5.98
N ASP A 35 -19.73 -2.39 -7.25
CA ASP A 35 -18.53 -2.46 -8.10
C ASP A 35 -17.87 -1.10 -8.29
N ASN A 36 -18.67 -0.05 -8.53
CA ASN A 36 -18.16 1.32 -8.68
C ASN A 36 -17.48 1.84 -7.40
N LEU A 37 -18.04 1.52 -6.23
CA LEU A 37 -17.46 1.91 -4.93
C LEU A 37 -16.22 1.07 -4.58
N MET A 38 -16.21 -0.22 -4.91
CA MET A 38 -15.08 -1.11 -4.63
C MET A 38 -13.87 -0.85 -5.53
N LEU A 39 -14.08 -0.42 -6.78
CA LEU A 39 -13.00 -0.22 -7.76
C LEU A 39 -11.83 0.64 -7.22
N PRO A 40 -12.05 1.86 -6.70
CA PRO A 40 -10.95 2.66 -6.14
C PRO A 40 -10.27 1.98 -4.94
N LEU A 41 -11.04 1.33 -4.05
CA LEU A 41 -10.50 0.64 -2.87
C LEU A 41 -9.59 -0.54 -3.26
N VAL A 42 -9.96 -1.30 -4.29
CA VAL A 42 -9.14 -2.41 -4.81
C VAL A 42 -7.82 -1.90 -5.39
N LEU A 43 -7.85 -0.77 -6.11
CA LEU A 43 -6.64 -0.16 -6.66
C LEU A 43 -5.71 0.35 -5.55
N GLU A 44 -6.26 1.02 -4.55
CA GLU A 44 -5.49 1.49 -3.39
C GLU A 44 -4.87 0.32 -2.62
N LYS A 45 -5.67 -0.71 -2.33
CA LYS A 45 -5.21 -1.93 -1.65
C LYS A 45 -4.07 -2.62 -2.41
N LYS A 46 -4.11 -2.63 -3.74
CA LYS A 46 -3.02 -3.18 -4.57
C LYS A 46 -1.72 -2.41 -4.37
N VAL A 47 -1.77 -1.07 -4.39
CA VAL A 47 -0.58 -0.22 -4.19
C VAL A 47 -0.01 -0.40 -2.78
N LEU A 48 -0.87 -0.43 -1.76
CA LEU A 48 -0.44 -0.60 -0.38
C LEU A 48 0.17 -1.98 -0.12
N LYS A 49 -0.37 -3.04 -0.73
CA LYS A 49 0.22 -4.39 -0.66
C LYS A 49 1.61 -4.43 -1.29
N GLN A 50 1.78 -3.89 -2.49
CA GLN A 50 3.10 -3.82 -3.12
C GLN A 50 4.08 -3.02 -2.27
N THR A 51 3.65 -1.86 -1.75
CA THR A 51 4.49 -1.02 -0.88
C THR A 51 4.89 -1.76 0.40
N LEU A 52 3.98 -2.56 0.98
CA LEU A 52 4.28 -3.38 2.14
C LEU A 52 5.36 -4.43 1.82
N GLU A 53 5.21 -5.13 0.70
CA GLU A 53 6.19 -6.12 0.23
C GLU A 53 7.56 -5.47 0.03
N ASP A 54 7.61 -4.30 -0.61
CA ASP A 54 8.85 -3.56 -0.84
C ASP A 54 9.51 -3.13 0.48
N LEU A 55 8.73 -2.68 1.47
CA LEU A 55 9.26 -2.31 2.79
C LEU A 55 9.73 -3.51 3.59
N GLU A 56 9.02 -4.64 3.53
CA GLU A 56 9.45 -5.89 4.16
C GLU A 56 10.74 -6.41 3.51
N TYR A 57 10.88 -6.28 2.19
CA TYR A 57 12.12 -6.56 1.47
C TYR A 57 13.27 -5.67 1.94
N LEU A 58 13.07 -4.35 2.00
CA LEU A 58 14.11 -3.40 2.44
C LEU A 58 14.50 -3.60 3.90
N LYS A 59 13.55 -4.01 4.75
CA LYS A 59 13.82 -4.36 6.14
C LYS A 59 14.71 -5.62 6.23
N ALA A 60 14.44 -6.64 5.41
CA ALA A 60 15.24 -7.86 5.37
C ALA A 60 16.58 -7.68 4.66
N ASN A 61 16.65 -6.74 3.71
CA ASN A 61 17.81 -6.46 2.87
C ASN A 61 18.19 -4.98 3.00
N PRO A 62 18.69 -4.56 4.17
CA PRO A 62 19.04 -3.16 4.38
C PRO A 62 20.11 -2.74 3.37
N PRO A 63 19.96 -1.57 2.71
CA PRO A 63 20.99 -1.07 1.80
C PRO A 63 22.30 -0.86 2.55
N ALA A 64 23.42 -1.07 1.87
CA ALA A 64 24.72 -0.83 2.48
C ALA A 64 24.85 0.63 2.94
N PRO A 65 25.48 0.89 4.10
CA PRO A 65 25.71 2.26 4.55
C PRO A 65 26.45 3.06 3.48
N ASN A 66 25.99 4.28 3.20
CA ASN A 66 26.57 5.22 2.23
C ASN A 66 26.53 4.75 0.76
N GLN A 67 25.58 3.89 0.36
CA GLN A 67 25.33 3.74 -1.07
C GLN A 67 24.87 5.08 -1.68
N PRO A 68 25.57 5.61 -2.69
CA PRO A 68 25.08 6.78 -3.41
C PRO A 68 23.71 6.45 -4.01
N CYS A 69 22.75 7.37 -3.89
CA CYS A 69 21.48 7.17 -4.56
C CYS A 69 21.76 7.05 -6.06
N GLY A 70 21.14 6.08 -6.75
CA GLY A 70 21.46 5.79 -8.15
C GLY A 70 21.31 6.98 -9.12
N ILE A 71 20.72 8.09 -8.69
CA ILE A 71 20.62 9.34 -9.44
C ILE A 71 21.80 10.28 -9.19
N SER A 72 22.43 10.26 -8.00
CA SER A 72 23.57 11.12 -7.69
C SER A 72 24.82 10.77 -8.50
N LYS A 73 24.95 9.51 -8.96
CA LYS A 73 26.01 9.08 -9.88
C LYS A 73 25.92 9.69 -11.29
N TYR A 74 24.79 10.30 -11.66
CA TYR A 74 24.57 10.94 -12.96
C TYR A 74 24.41 12.46 -12.86
N ARG A 75 24.49 13.04 -11.65
CA ARG A 75 24.67 14.48 -11.49
C ARG A 75 26.13 14.78 -11.74
N ASN A 76 26.42 15.34 -12.91
CA ASN A 76 27.63 16.14 -13.08
C ASN A 76 27.36 17.46 -12.35
N ASP A 77 28.19 17.81 -11.37
CA ASP A 77 28.20 19.15 -10.77
C ASP A 77 28.57 20.22 -11.81
#